data_AF-A0A5C8MMI3-F1
#
_entry.id   AF-A0A5C8MMI3-F1
#
_cell.length_a   1.000
_cell.length_b   1.000
_cell.length_c   1.000
_cell.angle_alpha   90.00
_cell.angle_beta   90.00
_cell.angle_gamma   90.00
#
_symmetry.space_group_name_H-M   'P 1'
#
loop_
_entity.id
_entity.type
_entity.pdbx_description
1 polymer ?
#
loop_
_entity_poly.entity_id
_entity_poly.type
_entity_poly.pdbx_seq_one_letter_code
_entity_poly.pdbx_strand_id
1 'polypeptide(L)'
;MKVKKFVAPSMPEAMKMIRAELGSDAVILNSKVVRKGGFLGLFTKKNIEVIAAVDSQPVRQRLERKKETAPFLAEKKQNKDAELLHELKELKTMLKQLSTNVTTGFSHYPKPLREVHYRLVRQEISAPLAQEIMADLLEKWYK
;
A
#
# COMPACT_ATOMS: atom_id res chain seq x y z
N MET A 1 21.32 4.46 -20.87
CA MET A 1 20.16 4.44 -19.96
C MET A 1 18.98 5.27 -20.47
N LYS A 2 17.83 4.64 -20.77
CA LYS A 2 16.56 5.29 -21.14
C LYS A 2 15.49 4.87 -20.12
N VAL A 3 14.88 5.81 -19.40
CA VAL A 3 13.88 5.54 -18.34
C VAL A 3 12.52 6.11 -18.76
N LYS A 4 11.45 5.34 -18.63
CA LYS A 4 10.08 5.79 -18.97
C LYS A 4 9.04 5.25 -17.99
N LYS A 5 7.99 6.03 -17.81
CA LYS A 5 6.83 5.71 -16.96
C LYS A 5 5.65 5.26 -17.80
N PHE A 6 5.02 4.16 -17.41
CA PHE A 6 3.88 3.55 -18.07
C PHE A 6 2.71 3.44 -17.11
N VAL A 7 1.49 3.66 -17.59
CA VAL A 7 0.27 3.51 -16.78
C VAL A 7 -0.69 2.58 -17.51
N ALA A 8 -1.11 1.50 -16.87
CA ALA A 8 -1.96 0.47 -17.45
C ALA A 8 -3.05 0.00 -16.47
N PRO A 9 -4.17 -0.58 -16.95
CA PRO A 9 -5.16 -1.21 -16.07
C PRO A 9 -4.59 -2.39 -15.27
N SER A 10 -3.64 -3.12 -15.84
CA SER A 10 -3.03 -4.31 -15.24
C SER A 10 -1.53 -4.42 -15.52
N MET A 11 -0.83 -5.24 -14.73
CA MET A 11 0.61 -5.48 -14.91
C MET A 11 0.93 -6.15 -16.25
N PRO A 12 0.15 -7.15 -16.75
CA PRO A 12 0.37 -7.71 -18.09
C PRO A 12 0.29 -6.68 -19.21
N GLU A 13 -0.65 -5.75 -19.14
CA GLU A 13 -0.78 -4.66 -20.12
C GLU A 13 0.39 -3.67 -20.03
N ALA A 14 0.82 -3.34 -18.80
CA ALA A 14 2.01 -2.51 -18.59
C ALA A 14 3.24 -3.16 -19.21
N MET A 15 3.43 -4.47 -19.00
CA MET A 15 4.53 -5.23 -19.59
C MET A 15 4.48 -5.26 -21.11
N LYS A 16 3.28 -5.33 -21.71
CA LYS A 16 3.11 -5.24 -23.17
C LYS A 16 3.59 -3.89 -23.69
N MET A 17 3.20 -2.79 -23.04
CA MET A 17 3.63 -1.44 -23.40
C MET A 17 5.14 -1.23 -23.20
N ILE A 18 5.70 -1.72 -22.09
CA ILE A 18 7.12 -1.64 -21.80
C ILE A 18 7.93 -2.35 -22.88
N ARG A 19 7.55 -3.58 -23.25
CA ARG A 19 8.26 -4.34 -24.29
C ARG A 19 8.14 -3.69 -25.67
N ALA A 20 6.97 -3.15 -25.99
CA ALA A 20 6.76 -2.47 -27.27
C ALA A 20 7.62 -1.21 -27.42
N GLU A 21 7.90 -0.50 -26.32
CA GLU A 21 8.59 0.79 -26.32
C GLU A 21 10.09 0.70 -25.99
N LEU A 22 10.46 -0.12 -25.02
CA LEU A 22 11.83 -0.23 -24.48
C LEU A 22 12.51 -1.55 -24.86
N GLY A 23 11.79 -2.53 -25.39
CA GLY A 23 12.30 -3.86 -25.73
C GLY A 23 12.20 -4.88 -24.60
N SER A 24 12.65 -6.10 -24.88
CA SER A 24 12.68 -7.22 -23.91
C SER A 24 13.65 -7.01 -22.77
N ASP A 25 14.65 -6.15 -22.96
CA ASP A 25 15.76 -5.94 -22.04
C ASP A 25 15.47 -4.86 -21.00
N ALA A 26 14.23 -4.36 -20.97
CA ALA A 26 13.79 -3.36 -20.01
C ALA A 26 13.69 -3.96 -18.60
N VAL A 27 14.29 -3.27 -17.62
CA VAL A 27 14.23 -3.60 -16.20
C VAL A 27 13.25 -2.66 -15.50
N ILE A 28 12.38 -3.21 -14.66
CA ILE A 28 11.45 -2.43 -13.84
C ILE A 28 12.22 -1.86 -12.64
N LEU A 29 12.16 -0.55 -12.47
CA LEU A 29 12.74 0.16 -11.33
C LEU A 29 11.73 0.28 -10.17
N ASN A 30 10.46 0.56 -10.49
CA ASN A 30 9.41 0.73 -9.49
C ASN A 30 8.03 0.43 -10.10
N SER A 31 7.09 -0.02 -9.26
CA SER A 31 5.69 -0.22 -9.61
C SER A 31 4.77 0.13 -8.45
N LYS A 32 3.70 0.87 -8.72
CA LYS A 32 2.66 1.18 -7.72
C LYS A 32 1.26 1.17 -8.33
N VAL A 33 0.26 0.82 -7.52
CA VAL A 33 -1.15 0.92 -7.91
C VAL A 33 -1.59 2.38 -7.79
N VAL A 34 -2.21 2.92 -8.83
CA VAL A 34 -2.76 4.28 -8.89
C VAL A 34 -4.23 4.23 -9.27
N ARG A 35 -5.04 5.12 -8.67
CA ARG A 35 -6.45 5.29 -9.05
C ARG A 35 -6.54 6.47 -10.02
N LYS A 36 -7.03 6.25 -11.24
CA LYS A 36 -7.14 7.29 -12.28
C LYS A 36 -8.62 7.50 -12.64
N GLY A 37 -9.04 8.76 -12.68
CA GLY A 37 -10.40 9.18 -13.07
C GLY A 37 -11.31 9.54 -11.89
N GLY A 38 -12.54 9.95 -12.22
CA GLY A 38 -13.61 10.34 -11.29
C GLY A 38 -13.62 11.83 -10.94
N PHE A 39 -14.78 12.48 -11.07
CA PHE A 39 -15.04 13.77 -10.42
C PHE A 39 -15.43 13.45 -8.96
N LEU A 40 -14.79 14.09 -7.97
CA LEU A 40 -15.04 13.85 -6.53
C LEU A 40 -14.78 12.43 -6.00
N GLY A 41 -14.05 11.57 -6.72
CA GLY A 41 -13.70 10.22 -6.26
C GLY A 41 -14.75 9.13 -6.53
N LEU A 42 -15.84 9.45 -7.23
CA LEU A 42 -16.75 8.43 -7.77
C LEU A 42 -16.21 7.90 -9.10
N PHE A 43 -16.25 6.58 -9.30
CA PHE A 43 -15.82 5.87 -10.53
C PHE A 43 -14.31 5.85 -10.83
N THR A 44 -13.44 5.89 -9.81
CA THR A 44 -11.99 5.74 -10.05
C THR A 44 -11.65 4.30 -10.46
N LYS A 45 -10.96 4.11 -11.60
CA LYS A 45 -10.48 2.79 -12.01
C LYS A 45 -9.07 2.54 -11.46
N LYS A 46 -8.84 1.33 -10.95
CA LYS A 46 -7.51 0.86 -10.56
C LYS A 46 -6.64 0.75 -11.81
N ASN A 47 -5.46 1.36 -11.75
CA ASN A 47 -4.40 1.25 -12.73
C ASN A 47 -3.08 0.98 -12.00
N ILE A 48 -2.03 0.66 -12.73
CA ILE A 48 -0.68 0.43 -12.25
C ILE A 48 0.25 1.38 -12.99
N GLU A 49 1.04 2.14 -12.24
CA GLU A 49 2.13 2.95 -12.74
C GLU A 49 3.43 2.16 -12.60
N VAL A 50 4.15 1.94 -13.70
CA VAL A 50 5.41 1.20 -13.76
C VAL A 50 6.49 2.09 -14.36
N ILE A 51 7.62 2.20 -13.67
CA ILE A 51 8.81 2.89 -14.15
C ILE A 51 9.80 1.83 -14.61
N ALA A 52 10.16 1.85 -15.88
CA ALA A 52 11.09 0.90 -16.49
C ALA A 52 12.26 1.62 -17.16
N ALA A 53 13.41 0.96 -17.19
CA ALA A 53 14.63 1.46 -17.78
C ALA A 53 15.31 0.40 -18.65
N VAL A 54 15.92 0.83 -19.76
CA VAL A 54 16.87 -0.01 -20.52
C VAL A 54 18.24 0.64 -20.43
N ASP A 55 19.26 -0.14 -20.10
CA ASP A 55 20.65 0.31 -20.17
C ASP A 55 21.39 -0.43 -21.27
N SER A 56 22.22 0.31 -21.99
CA SER A 56 22.94 -0.16 -23.19
C SER A 56 24.28 -0.81 -22.86
N GLN A 57 24.56 -1.05 -21.58
CA GLN A 57 25.70 -1.85 -21.17
C GLN A 57 25.26 -3.31 -20.98
N PRO A 58 25.87 -4.28 -21.68
CA PRO A 58 25.58 -5.68 -21.45
C PRO A 58 26.12 -6.06 -20.07
N VAL A 59 25.24 -6.08 -19.06
CA VAL A 59 25.59 -6.68 -17.77
C VAL A 59 25.59 -8.20 -17.94
N ARG A 60 26.68 -8.70 -18.56
CA ARG A 60 27.16 -10.07 -18.40
C ARG A 60 27.61 -10.25 -16.95
N GLN A 61 26.67 -10.38 -16.02
CA GLN A 61 26.92 -11.05 -14.74
C GLN A 61 25.61 -11.08 -13.96
N ARG A 62 24.98 -12.26 -13.89
CA ARG A 62 24.66 -12.95 -12.63
C ARG A 62 23.87 -14.23 -12.88
N LEU A 63 24.38 -15.08 -13.77
CA LEU A 63 24.17 -16.51 -13.66
C LEU A 63 25.57 -17.09 -13.40
N GLU A 64 25.68 -18.02 -12.45
CA GLU A 64 26.90 -18.76 -12.08
C GLU A 64 27.94 -18.05 -11.19
N ARG A 65 27.76 -18.12 -9.86
CA ARG A 65 28.86 -18.52 -8.96
C ARG A 65 28.30 -19.10 -7.67
N LYS A 66 28.32 -20.42 -7.57
CA LYS A 66 28.07 -21.23 -6.38
C LYS A 66 29.38 -21.95 -6.02
N LYS A 67 29.70 -22.00 -4.72
CA LYS A 67 30.78 -22.73 -3.98
C LYS A 67 32.18 -22.09 -4.05
N GLU A 68 32.98 -21.91 -2.99
CA GLU A 68 33.03 -22.21 -1.53
C GLU A 68 34.06 -21.17 -0.97
N THR A 69 33.94 -20.53 0.20
CA THR A 69 34.24 -21.00 1.57
C THR A 69 33.78 -19.95 2.60
N ALA A 70 33.29 -20.39 3.77
CA ALA A 70 32.98 -19.55 4.95
C ALA A 70 34.24 -19.42 5.85
N PRO A 71 34.33 -18.53 6.88
CA PRO A 71 33.25 -17.85 7.59
C PRO A 71 33.57 -16.39 8.00
N PHE A 72 32.81 -15.44 7.48
CA PHE A 72 32.62 -14.14 8.14
C PHE A 72 31.25 -13.64 7.69
N LEU A 73 30.53 -12.90 8.54
CA LEU A 73 29.15 -12.42 8.36
C LEU A 73 28.03 -13.32 8.94
N ALA A 74 28.28 -13.97 10.07
CA ALA A 74 27.19 -14.43 10.95
C ALA A 74 26.70 -13.34 11.93
N GLU A 75 27.17 -12.09 11.84
CA GLU A 75 26.82 -11.06 12.84
C GLU A 75 25.97 -9.89 12.31
N LYS A 76 25.68 -9.82 11.00
CA LYS A 76 24.99 -8.63 10.44
C LYS A 76 23.51 -8.82 10.06
N LYS A 77 22.95 -10.02 10.24
CA LYS A 77 21.53 -10.26 9.95
C LYS A 77 20.63 -10.08 11.17
N GLN A 78 21.15 -10.33 12.38
CA GLN A 78 20.34 -10.34 13.60
C GLN A 78 19.95 -8.93 14.08
N ASN A 79 20.74 -7.90 13.79
CA ASN A 79 20.41 -6.52 14.16
C ASN A 79 19.28 -5.91 13.33
N LYS A 80 19.16 -6.25 12.03
CA LYS A 80 18.11 -5.67 11.18
C LYS A 80 16.72 -6.18 11.53
N ASP A 81 16.61 -7.45 11.86
CA ASP A 81 15.32 -8.03 12.26
C ASP A 81 14.90 -7.51 13.64
N ALA A 82 15.84 -7.31 14.57
CA ALA A 82 15.57 -6.70 15.87
C ALA A 82 15.16 -5.21 15.75
N GLU A 83 15.80 -4.46 14.85
CA GLU A 83 15.48 -3.06 14.54
C GLU A 83 14.10 -2.92 13.88
N LEU A 84 13.80 -3.77 12.87
CA LEU A 84 12.48 -3.82 12.24
C LEU A 84 11.37 -4.23 13.22
N LEU A 85 11.64 -5.17 14.12
CA LEU A 85 10.68 -5.57 15.15
C LEU A 85 10.46 -4.45 16.18
N HIS A 86 11.50 -3.68 16.50
CA HIS A 86 11.39 -2.50 17.36
C HIS A 86 10.51 -1.42 16.69
N GLU A 87 10.75 -1.13 15.41
CA GLU A 87 9.93 -0.20 14.62
C GLU A 87 8.46 -0.64 14.55
N LEU A 88 8.18 -1.94 14.33
CA LEU A 88 6.81 -2.47 14.31
C LEU A 88 6.13 -2.39 15.67
N LYS A 89 6.87 -2.60 16.76
CA LYS A 89 6.35 -2.49 18.13
C LYS A 89 6.06 -1.04 18.49
N GLU A 90 6.90 -0.12 18.06
CA GLU A 90 6.72 1.32 18.23
C GLU A 90 5.52 1.82 17.41
N LEU A 91 5.40 1.41 16.14
CA LEU A 91 4.21 1.65 15.31
C LEU A 91 2.94 1.14 15.95
N LYS A 92 2.96 -0.10 16.47
CA LYS A 92 1.80 -0.68 17.17
C LYS A 92 1.46 0.07 18.45
N THR A 93 2.45 0.63 19.13
CA THR A 93 2.27 1.42 20.36
C THR A 93 1.71 2.80 20.04
N MET A 94 2.21 3.46 19.00
CA MET A 94 1.65 4.71 18.47
C MET A 94 0.21 4.52 17.97
N LEU A 95 -0.08 3.42 17.26
CA LEU A 95 -1.43 3.10 16.81
C LEU A 95 -2.37 2.82 17.98
N LYS A 96 -1.87 2.11 19.00
CA LYS A 96 -2.61 1.82 20.22
C LYS A 96 -2.88 3.10 21.00
N GLN A 97 -1.91 4.01 21.11
CA GLN A 97 -2.07 5.34 21.72
C GLN A 97 -3.07 6.22 20.97
N LEU A 98 -3.07 6.14 19.63
CA LEU A 98 -4.07 6.81 18.79
C LEU A 98 -5.47 6.17 18.93
N SER A 99 -5.55 4.86 19.20
CA SER A 99 -6.82 4.16 19.45
C SER A 99 -7.35 4.32 20.89
N THR A 100 -6.46 4.52 21.87
CA THR A 100 -6.83 4.76 23.28
C THR A 100 -7.24 6.21 23.52
N ASN A 101 -6.84 7.13 22.63
CA ASN A 101 -7.47 8.43 22.52
C ASN A 101 -8.73 8.26 21.65
N VAL A 102 -9.86 8.05 22.32
CA VAL A 102 -11.22 7.70 21.84
C VAL A 102 -11.84 8.69 20.82
N THR A 103 -11.08 9.26 19.87
CA THR A 103 -11.64 10.33 19.01
C THR A 103 -11.18 10.40 17.55
N THR A 104 -10.54 9.39 16.96
CA THR A 104 -10.14 9.49 15.53
C THR A 104 -10.43 8.24 14.70
N GLY A 105 -11.68 7.78 14.73
CA GLY A 105 -12.26 6.88 13.70
C GLY A 105 -13.19 7.58 12.70
N PHE A 106 -13.36 8.91 12.79
CA PHE A 106 -14.61 9.55 12.33
C PHE A 106 -14.54 10.32 11.00
N SER A 107 -13.39 10.31 10.32
CA SER A 107 -13.27 10.89 8.98
C SER A 107 -13.87 10.01 7.88
N HIS A 108 -14.29 8.77 8.18
CA HIS A 108 -14.77 7.80 7.19
C HIS A 108 -16.30 7.74 7.02
N TYR A 109 -17.09 8.40 7.86
CA TYR A 109 -18.55 8.39 7.70
C TYR A 109 -19.05 9.52 6.79
N PRO A 110 -20.02 9.23 5.90
CA PRO A 110 -20.81 10.25 5.21
C PRO A 110 -21.37 11.27 6.19
N LYS A 111 -21.48 12.55 5.76
CA LYS A 111 -21.92 13.66 6.63
C LYS A 111 -23.21 13.32 7.44
N PRO A 112 -24.26 12.72 6.84
CA PRO A 112 -25.47 12.38 7.60
C PRO A 112 -25.24 11.32 8.67
N LEU A 113 -24.42 10.29 8.39
CA LEU A 113 -24.13 9.21 9.32
C LEU A 113 -23.21 9.64 10.47
N ARG A 114 -22.38 10.66 10.24
CA ARG A 114 -21.56 11.27 11.29
C ARG A 114 -22.40 11.90 12.39
N GLU A 115 -23.48 12.58 12.02
CA GLU A 115 -24.43 13.16 12.96
C GLU A 115 -25.16 12.09 13.78
N VAL A 116 -25.52 10.97 13.14
CA VAL A 116 -26.12 9.82 13.84
C VAL A 116 -25.15 9.26 14.88
N HIS A 117 -23.91 9.00 14.49
CA HIS A 117 -22.88 8.53 15.43
C HIS A 117 -22.67 9.50 16.60
N TYR A 118 -22.61 10.81 16.32
CA TYR A 118 -22.49 11.83 17.36
C TYR A 118 -23.63 11.75 18.38
N ARG A 119 -24.86 11.51 17.92
CA ARG A 119 -26.02 11.32 18.80
C ARG A 119 -25.93 10.03 19.62
N LEU A 120 -25.47 8.92 19.03
CA LEU A 120 -25.28 7.65 19.76
C LEU A 120 -24.30 7.82 20.93
N VAL A 121 -23.17 8.50 20.66
CA VAL A 121 -22.16 8.80 21.69
C VAL A 121 -22.71 9.74 22.77
N ARG A 122 -23.45 10.79 22.39
CA ARG A 122 -24.09 11.71 23.36
C ARG A 122 -25.13 11.05 24.24
N GLN A 123 -25.72 9.95 23.78
CA GLN A 123 -26.70 9.16 24.53
C GLN A 123 -26.04 8.07 25.38
N GLU A 124 -24.70 8.08 25.50
CA GLU A 124 -23.92 7.10 26.26
C GLU A 124 -24.18 5.65 25.83
N ILE A 125 -24.54 5.46 24.56
CA ILE A 125 -24.71 4.12 24.01
C ILE A 125 -23.36 3.40 24.04
N SER A 126 -23.38 2.14 24.49
CA SER A 126 -22.18 1.34 24.61
C SER A 126 -21.46 1.23 23.26
N ALA A 127 -20.13 1.33 23.27
CA ALA A 127 -19.32 1.30 22.06
C ALA A 127 -19.60 0.08 21.15
N PRO A 128 -19.79 -1.16 21.68
CA PRO A 128 -20.12 -2.31 20.83
C PRO A 128 -21.45 -2.14 20.09
N LEU A 129 -22.49 -1.65 20.78
CA LEU A 129 -23.82 -1.46 20.20
C LEU A 129 -23.83 -0.30 19.19
N ALA A 130 -23.14 0.80 19.49
CA ALA A 130 -23.00 1.91 18.56
C ALA A 130 -22.27 1.48 17.27
N GLN A 131 -21.26 0.60 17.37
CA GLN A 131 -20.54 0.07 16.22
C GLN A 131 -21.42 -0.82 15.33
N GLU A 132 -22.24 -1.69 15.94
CA GLU A 132 -23.20 -2.54 15.22
C GLU A 132 -24.22 -1.70 14.43
N ILE A 133 -24.84 -0.72 15.11
CA ILE A 133 -25.79 0.21 14.47
C ILE A 133 -25.13 0.96 13.31
N MET A 134 -23.92 1.46 13.50
CA MET A 134 -23.21 2.20 12.46
C MET A 134 -22.78 1.31 11.29
N ALA A 135 -22.46 0.02 11.52
CA ALA A 135 -22.14 -0.93 10.47
C ALA A 135 -23.36 -1.20 9.57
N ASP A 136 -24.52 -1.44 10.17
CA ASP A 136 -25.78 -1.65 9.44
C ASP A 136 -26.20 -0.41 8.63
N LEU A 137 -26.05 0.77 9.21
CA LEU A 137 -26.37 2.04 8.53
C LEU A 137 -25.43 2.30 7.35
N LEU A 138 -24.15 1.94 7.48
CA LEU A 138 -23.21 2.06 6.36
C LEU A 138 -23.53 1.06 5.24
N GLU A 139 -23.89 -0.18 5.58
CA GLU A 139 -24.27 -1.18 4.58
C GLU A 139 -25.49 -0.72 3.77
N LYS A 140 -26.49 -0.14 4.44
CA LYS A 140 -27.70 0.41 3.79
C LYS A 140 -27.44 1.69 3.01
N TRP A 141 -26.46 2.49 3.41
CA TRP A 141 -26.12 3.75 2.72
C TRP A 141 -25.41 3.52 1.38
N TYR A 142 -24.65 2.43 1.24
CA TYR A 142 -23.87 2.11 0.04
C TYR A 142 -24.49 1.03 -0.85
N LYS A 143 -25.66 0.49 -0.49
CA LYS A 143 -26.51 -0.35 -1.34
C LYS A 143 -27.52 0.51 -2.09
#